data_AF-A0A832U0J3-F1
#
_entry.id   AF-A0A832U0J3-F1
#
_cell.length_a   1.000
_cell.length_b   1.000
_cell.length_c   1.000
_cell.angle_alpha   90.00
_cell.angle_beta   90.00
_cell.angle_gamma   90.00
#
_symmetry.space_group_name_H-M   'P 1'
#
loop_
_entity.id
_entity.type
_entity.pdbx_description
1 polymer ?
#
loop_
_entity_poly.entity_id
_entity_poly.type
_entity_poly.pdbx_seq_one_letter_code
_entity_poly.pdbx_strand_id
1 'polypeptide(L)'
;MAQTMENESKRTEAGKKNRIQEKVGKLGNDIDTLAKKTGDEASKLAKNINTEIKSISDEIKSIDVKDEVKSITARVEKLVDATGDSAKKLASEIKTDVKKMVDKIEVPITKKK
;
A
#
# COMPACT_ATOMS: atom_id res chain seq x y z
N MET A 1 32.79 28.04 26.17
CA MET A 1 31.40 27.63 26.54
C MET A 1 30.46 27.51 25.34
N ALA A 2 30.64 28.27 24.25
CA ALA A 2 29.82 28.12 23.03
C ALA A 2 30.00 26.77 22.29
N GLN A 3 31.23 26.26 22.20
CA GLN A 3 31.53 24.99 21.49
C GLN A 3 30.88 23.76 22.15
N THR A 4 30.68 23.75 23.46
CA THR A 4 30.03 22.64 24.18
C THR A 4 28.52 22.61 23.93
N MET A 5 27.87 23.79 23.87
CA MET A 5 26.42 23.90 23.61
C MET A 5 26.06 23.57 22.14
N GLU A 6 26.94 23.91 21.18
CA GLU A 6 26.79 23.50 19.78
C GLU A 6 26.90 21.98 19.60
N ASN A 7 27.80 21.33 20.34
CA ASN A 7 28.04 19.88 20.21
C ASN A 7 26.90 19.04 20.80
N GLU A 8 26.29 19.48 21.90
CA GLU A 8 25.10 18.83 22.49
C GLU A 8 23.85 19.00 21.62
N SER A 9 23.68 20.16 20.99
CA SER A 9 22.59 20.41 20.03
C SER A 9 22.71 19.51 18.78
N LYS A 10 23.90 19.37 18.21
CA LYS A 10 24.14 18.47 17.06
C LYS A 10 23.89 16.99 17.40
N ARG A 11 24.25 16.53 18.60
CA ARG A 11 24.01 15.14 19.04
C ARG A 11 22.51 14.84 19.23
N THR A 12 21.75 15.78 19.78
CA THR A 12 20.30 15.62 19.96
C THR A 12 19.53 15.69 18.63
N GLU A 13 19.97 16.48 17.67
CA GLU A 13 19.40 16.51 16.31
C GLU A 13 19.68 15.23 15.51
N ALA A 14 20.91 14.69 15.58
CA ALA A 14 21.26 13.42 14.94
C ALA A 14 20.42 12.24 15.47
N GLY A 15 20.17 12.20 16.79
CA GLY A 15 19.30 11.20 17.42
C GLY A 15 17.83 11.30 16.99
N LYS A 16 17.31 12.53 16.84
CA LYS A 16 15.95 12.77 16.30
C LYS A 16 15.83 12.33 14.85
N LYS A 17 16.83 12.63 14.01
CA LYS A 17 16.88 12.22 12.60
C LYS A 17 16.86 10.69 12.45
N ASN A 18 17.67 9.98 13.22
CA ASN A 18 17.69 8.51 13.21
C ASN A 18 16.32 7.91 13.58
N ARG A 19 15.66 8.46 14.62
CA ARG A 19 14.33 7.99 15.04
C ARG A 19 13.24 8.25 14.00
N ILE A 20 13.32 9.36 13.25
CA ILE A 20 12.38 9.66 12.16
C ILE A 20 12.57 8.66 11.02
N GLN A 21 13.81 8.40 10.60
CA GLN A 21 14.10 7.44 9.55
C GLN A 21 13.62 6.01 9.90
N GLU A 22 13.79 5.57 11.14
CA GLU A 22 13.26 4.28 11.61
C GLU A 22 11.73 4.22 11.50
N LYS A 23 11.04 5.29 11.94
CA LYS A 23 9.57 5.37 11.84
C LYS A 23 9.08 5.36 10.40
N VAL A 24 9.79 6.05 9.51
CA VAL A 24 9.47 6.09 8.06
C VAL A 24 9.66 4.73 7.44
N GLY A 25 10.73 4.01 7.80
CA GLY A 25 10.94 2.63 7.35
C GLY A 25 9.82 1.69 7.79
N LYS A 26 9.42 1.74 9.07
CA LYS A 26 8.29 0.96 9.59
C LYS A 26 6.98 1.30 8.87
N LEU A 27 6.67 2.59 8.74
CA LEU A 27 5.48 3.05 8.03
C LEU A 27 5.46 2.60 6.56
N GLY A 28 6.60 2.63 5.88
CA GLY A 28 6.74 2.11 4.51
C GLY A 28 6.39 0.63 4.42
N ASN A 29 6.89 -0.19 5.36
CA ASN A 29 6.57 -1.62 5.42
C ASN A 29 5.09 -1.86 5.73
N ASP A 30 4.48 -1.06 6.61
CA ASP A 30 3.05 -1.15 6.93
C ASP A 30 2.19 -0.83 5.71
N ILE A 31 2.57 0.19 4.93
CA ILE A 31 1.91 0.57 3.67
C ILE A 31 2.01 -0.57 2.63
N ASP A 32 3.20 -1.17 2.48
CA ASP A 32 3.39 -2.31 1.58
C ASP A 32 2.59 -3.53 2.02
N THR A 33 2.52 -3.77 3.32
CA THR A 33 1.71 -4.85 3.91
C THR A 33 0.22 -4.62 3.66
N LEU A 34 -0.26 -3.38 3.81
CA LEU A 34 -1.64 -3.01 3.52
C LEU A 34 -2.00 -3.31 2.06
N ALA A 35 -1.20 -2.84 1.10
CA ALA A 35 -1.45 -3.08 -0.32
C ALA A 35 -1.46 -4.57 -0.67
N LYS A 36 -0.53 -5.35 -0.10
CA LYS A 36 -0.49 -6.80 -0.28
C LYS A 36 -1.75 -7.47 0.26
N LYS A 37 -2.14 -7.17 1.50
CA LYS A 37 -3.33 -7.74 2.12
C LYS A 37 -4.61 -7.40 1.36
N THR A 38 -4.74 -6.18 0.86
CA THR A 38 -5.88 -5.79 0.01
C THR A 38 -6.00 -6.67 -1.24
N GLY A 39 -4.89 -6.91 -1.96
CA GLY A 39 -4.88 -7.81 -3.11
C GLY A 39 -5.17 -9.26 -2.74
N ASP A 40 -4.58 -9.75 -1.65
CA ASP A 40 -4.77 -11.13 -1.17
C ASP A 40 -6.22 -11.39 -0.75
N GLU A 41 -6.86 -10.45 -0.04
CA GLU A 41 -8.26 -10.54 0.37
C GLU A 41 -9.22 -10.45 -0.83
N ALA A 42 -8.96 -9.56 -1.79
CA ALA A 42 -9.72 -9.51 -3.04
C ALA A 42 -9.65 -10.84 -3.80
N SER A 43 -8.46 -11.46 -3.90
CA SER A 43 -8.29 -12.76 -4.55
C SER A 43 -9.03 -13.89 -3.82
N LYS A 44 -9.01 -13.90 -2.48
CA LYS A 44 -9.79 -14.88 -1.69
C LYS A 44 -11.29 -14.75 -1.96
N LEU A 45 -11.81 -13.53 -1.93
CA LEU A 45 -13.23 -13.27 -2.20
C LEU A 45 -13.62 -13.68 -3.62
N ALA A 46 -12.78 -13.40 -4.62
CA ALA A 46 -13.01 -13.81 -5.99
C ALA A 46 -13.08 -15.33 -6.17
N LYS A 47 -12.26 -16.11 -5.45
CA LYS A 47 -12.35 -17.57 -5.47
C LYS A 47 -13.69 -18.07 -4.95
N ASN A 48 -14.22 -17.46 -3.88
CA ASN A 48 -15.53 -17.80 -3.35
C ASN A 48 -16.63 -17.45 -4.36
N ILE A 49 -16.62 -16.24 -4.91
CA ILE A 49 -17.57 -15.79 -5.94
C ILE A 49 -17.55 -16.72 -7.17
N ASN A 50 -16.36 -17.06 -7.68
CA ASN A 50 -16.22 -17.95 -8.83
C ASN A 50 -16.69 -19.38 -8.54
N THR A 51 -16.63 -19.81 -7.28
CA THR A 51 -17.17 -21.11 -6.85
C THR A 51 -18.69 -21.06 -6.85
N GLU A 52 -19.29 -20.03 -6.25
CA GLU A 52 -20.75 -19.86 -6.21
C GLU A 52 -21.35 -19.72 -7.62
N ILE A 53 -20.74 -18.93 -8.51
CA ILE A 53 -21.19 -18.80 -9.91
C ILE A 53 -21.25 -20.16 -10.61
N LYS A 54 -20.23 -21.00 -10.39
CA LYS A 54 -20.19 -22.36 -10.96
C LYS A 54 -21.28 -23.24 -10.37
N SER A 55 -21.45 -23.23 -9.04
CA SER A 55 -22.52 -23.98 -8.37
C SER A 55 -23.91 -23.60 -8.90
N ILE A 56 -24.18 -22.30 -9.07
CA ILE A 56 -25.45 -21.81 -9.66
C ILE A 56 -25.62 -22.36 -11.08
N SER A 57 -24.58 -22.32 -11.90
CA SER A 57 -24.62 -22.88 -13.27
C SER A 57 -24.92 -24.37 -13.28
N ASP A 58 -24.31 -25.13 -12.38
CA ASP A 58 -24.48 -26.58 -12.25
C ASP A 58 -25.90 -26.93 -11.78
N GLU A 59 -26.52 -26.10 -10.93
CA GLU A 59 -27.91 -26.25 -10.49
C GLU A 59 -28.91 -25.96 -11.60
N ILE A 60 -28.67 -24.93 -12.42
CA ILE A 60 -29.57 -24.55 -13.53
C ILE A 60 -29.51 -25.58 -14.67
N LYS A 61 -28.39 -26.28 -14.85
CA LYS A 61 -28.16 -27.30 -15.92
C LYS A 61 -28.46 -26.80 -17.34
N SER A 62 -28.35 -25.49 -17.57
CA SER A 62 -28.55 -24.89 -18.90
C SER A 62 -27.23 -24.75 -19.66
N ILE A 63 -27.25 -25.03 -20.96
CA ILE A 63 -26.10 -24.80 -21.84
C ILE A 63 -25.93 -23.30 -22.11
N ASP A 64 -27.03 -22.56 -22.18
CA ASP A 64 -27.09 -21.12 -22.48
C ASP A 64 -26.58 -20.21 -21.36
N VAL A 65 -26.08 -20.75 -20.24
CA VAL A 65 -25.48 -19.94 -19.15
C VAL A 65 -23.96 -20.11 -19.06
N LYS A 66 -23.38 -21.02 -19.85
CA LYS A 66 -21.96 -21.37 -19.77
C LYS A 66 -21.05 -20.22 -20.17
N ASP A 67 -21.45 -19.45 -21.17
CA ASP A 67 -20.65 -18.32 -21.66
C ASP A 67 -20.83 -17.08 -20.76
N GLU A 68 -22.00 -16.91 -20.16
CA GLU A 68 -22.27 -15.93 -19.09
C GLU A 68 -21.38 -16.21 -17.89
N VAL A 69 -21.28 -17.46 -17.43
CA VAL A 69 -20.42 -17.87 -16.32
C VAL A 69 -18.96 -17.49 -16.61
N LYS A 70 -18.44 -17.84 -17.79
CA LYS A 70 -17.08 -17.45 -18.19
C LYS A 70 -16.90 -15.94 -18.20
N SER A 71 -17.87 -15.21 -18.76
CA SER A 71 -17.84 -13.75 -18.85
C SER A 71 -17.82 -13.10 -17.46
N ILE A 72 -18.67 -13.58 -16.53
CA ILE A 72 -18.70 -13.09 -15.16
C ILE A 72 -17.40 -13.45 -14.43
N THR A 73 -16.92 -14.69 -14.51
CA THR A 73 -15.63 -15.10 -13.92
C THR A 73 -14.48 -14.22 -14.42
N ALA A 74 -14.39 -13.95 -15.72
CA ALA A 74 -13.37 -13.06 -16.26
C ALA A 74 -13.49 -11.62 -15.75
N ARG A 75 -14.72 -11.12 -15.51
CA ARG A 75 -14.94 -9.80 -14.92
C ARG A 75 -14.55 -9.76 -13.44
N VAL A 76 -14.79 -10.83 -12.70
CA VAL A 76 -14.36 -10.98 -11.30
C VAL A 76 -12.83 -10.97 -11.21
N GLU A 77 -12.15 -11.71 -12.08
CA GLU A 77 -10.68 -11.71 -12.14
C GLU A 77 -10.12 -10.31 -12.46
N LYS A 78 -10.67 -9.62 -13.46
CA LYS A 78 -10.30 -8.23 -13.78
C LYS A 78 -10.51 -7.28 -12.60
N LEU A 79 -11.57 -7.47 -11.81
CA LEU A 79 -11.82 -6.67 -10.61
C LEU A 79 -10.73 -6.87 -9.55
N VAL A 80 -10.27 -8.11 -9.36
CA VAL A 80 -9.15 -8.42 -8.45
C VAL A 80 -7.87 -7.76 -8.92
N ASP A 81 -7.53 -7.91 -10.20
CA ASP A 81 -6.33 -7.32 -10.78
C ASP A 81 -6.33 -5.80 -10.61
N ALA A 82 -7.44 -5.15 -10.99
CA ALA A 82 -7.58 -3.70 -10.85
C ALA A 82 -7.49 -3.24 -9.38
N THR A 83 -8.05 -4.00 -8.45
CA THR A 83 -7.97 -3.72 -7.01
C THR A 83 -6.54 -3.82 -6.50
N GLY A 84 -5.84 -4.92 -6.83
CA GLY A 84 -4.46 -5.15 -6.41
C GLY A 84 -3.50 -4.12 -7.00
N ASP A 85 -3.66 -3.77 -8.27
CA ASP A 85 -2.80 -2.79 -8.93
C ASP A 85 -3.06 -1.36 -8.44
N SER A 86 -4.33 -1.00 -8.21
CA SER A 86 -4.68 0.28 -7.60
C SER A 86 -4.13 0.41 -6.19
N ALA A 87 -4.20 -0.66 -5.39
CA ALA A 87 -3.63 -0.68 -4.04
C ALA A 87 -2.10 -0.48 -4.06
N LYS A 88 -1.37 -1.17 -4.95
CA LYS A 88 0.09 -0.99 -5.12
C LYS A 88 0.46 0.42 -5.57
N LYS A 89 -0.32 0.98 -6.50
CA LYS A 89 -0.10 2.35 -7.00
C LYS A 89 -0.27 3.37 -5.88
N LEU A 90 -1.40 3.32 -5.17
CA LEU A 90 -1.68 4.20 -4.03
C LEU A 90 -0.62 4.06 -2.93
N ALA A 91 -0.20 2.85 -2.60
CA ALA A 91 0.89 2.61 -1.65
C ALA A 91 2.20 3.30 -2.06
N SER A 92 2.55 3.25 -3.35
CA SER A 92 3.76 3.90 -3.87
C SER A 92 3.66 5.44 -3.81
N GLU A 93 2.50 5.99 -4.11
CA GLU A 93 2.22 7.43 -4.01
C GLU A 93 2.32 7.90 -2.55
N ILE A 94 1.67 7.19 -1.61
CA ILE A 94 1.73 7.50 -0.18
C ILE A 94 3.17 7.43 0.35
N LYS A 95 3.94 6.39 0.00
CA LYS A 95 5.36 6.28 0.41
C LYS A 95 6.18 7.46 -0.11
N THR A 96 5.92 7.89 -1.34
CA THR A 96 6.59 9.04 -1.94
C THR A 96 6.27 10.32 -1.18
N ASP A 97 5.02 10.53 -0.80
CA ASP A 97 4.61 11.73 -0.07
C ASP A 97 5.10 11.75 1.38
N VAL A 98 5.16 10.58 2.04
CA VAL A 98 5.82 10.42 3.34
C VAL A 98 7.29 10.81 3.24
N LYS A 99 8.00 10.36 2.20
CA LYS A 99 9.40 10.73 1.96
C LYS A 99 9.56 12.23 1.76
N LYS A 100 8.75 12.85 0.89
CA LYS A 100 8.75 14.31 0.68
C LYS A 100 8.49 15.08 1.98
N MET A 101 7.59 14.59 2.83
CA MET A 101 7.30 15.22 4.13
C MET A 101 8.53 15.22 5.04
N VAL A 102 9.28 14.12 5.06
CA VAL A 102 10.52 13.99 5.86
C VAL A 102 11.62 14.86 5.27
N ASP A 103 11.78 14.86 3.95
CA ASP A 103 12.78 15.69 3.26
C ASP A 103 12.58 17.18 3.57
N LYS A 104 11.33 17.66 3.67
CA LYS A 104 11.01 19.05 4.07
C LYS A 104 11.45 19.39 5.50
N ILE A 105 11.52 18.40 6.38
CA ILE A 105 11.97 18.57 7.78
C ILE A 105 13.49 18.50 7.85
N GLU A 106 14.13 17.71 6.97
CA GLU A 106 15.59 17.60 6.89
C GLU A 106 16.27 18.74 6.12
N VAL A 107 15.58 19.41 5.19
CA VAL A 107 16.07 20.64 4.54
C VAL A 107 16.05 21.76 5.58
N PRO A 108 17.20 22.35 5.95
CA PRO A 108 17.29 23.04 7.21
C PRO A 108 16.61 24.41 7.18
N ILE A 109 16.34 24.86 8.40
CA ILE A 109 16.15 26.24 8.87
C ILE A 109 17.43 27.10 8.60
N THR A 110 18.21 26.80 7.56
CA THR A 110 19.44 27.51 7.12
C THR A 110 19.16 28.71 6.22
N LYS A 111 17.90 29.06 5.98
CA LYS A 111 17.52 30.33 5.34
C LYS A 111 16.96 31.33 6.35
N LYS A 112 17.74 31.69 7.37
CA LYS A 112 17.60 33.01 7.99
C LYS A 112 18.91 33.77 7.75
N LYS A 113 18.77 34.89 7.03
CA LYS A 113 19.77 35.91 6.72
C LYS A 113 20.59 36.30 7.95
#